data_AF-A0A833LSY9-F1
#
_entry.id   AF-A0A833LSY9-F1
#
_cell.length_a   1.000
_cell.length_b   1.000
_cell.length_c   1.000
_cell.angle_alpha   90.00
_cell.angle_beta   90.00
_cell.angle_gamma   90.00
#
_symmetry.space_group_name_H-M   'P 1'
#
loop_
_entity.id
_entity.type
_entity.pdbx_description
1 polymer ?
#
loop_
_entity_poly.entity_id
_entity_poly.type
_entity_poly.pdbx_seq_one_letter_code
_entity_poly.pdbx_strand_id
1 'polypeptide(L)'
;MKKTAFFHPDNHFFKMVISCAAIPAAFAGPDNCTLVDTTLVCSGNQSQGISITTPPSQLDVHDLTQAINPASGTPGIRMISNGVGNVLINSGETGARVGIGTTGSAAHGIEGIASGIPSTIAPDDAFLGIPLVGVDPDVAGGRVDINSSSNIVTDGAGAHAIRAYSSSPGYPQSVLDRLSGFTETGFSFAVTEVRDASGATLTFSGASIEVRGHLIDADGNPVTDGSGNPVEHGTFTLYPDGRFTVSYSAAELALQAALGSEETLSTAVSYSVEGVRDGNTQSDLGQLVVTFRKNEAGELAQASEAWFATFGVSGKPESSTPPSLFPDLKRYVDGLLRDATSGGKGNSITISSDGALETKGAGAHGIQASSQGGSGTRGRDGSIGHSAGGGGVGSDGGAANVAASGSIVTHLDASGGIVAISAGGDGGAGGDGGHWRHGQKGGTGGTGGSVTVSGNADITTSGSDATGIY
;
A
#
# COMPACT_ATOMS: atom_id res chain seq x y z
N MET A 1 19.29 -35.00 -73.03
CA MET A 1 18.85 -36.41 -73.05
C MET A 1 18.98 -36.98 -71.63
N LYS A 2 17.90 -37.58 -71.11
CA LYS A 2 17.76 -38.62 -70.05
C LYS A 2 19.06 -39.04 -69.29
N LYS A 3 19.12 -39.27 -67.97
CA LYS A 3 18.13 -39.82 -67.01
C LYS A 3 18.61 -39.64 -65.55
N THR A 4 17.62 -39.46 -64.67
CA THR A 4 17.49 -39.71 -63.22
C THR A 4 18.47 -40.63 -62.48
N ALA A 5 18.79 -40.25 -61.23
CA ALA A 5 18.77 -41.15 -60.07
C ALA A 5 18.24 -40.41 -58.81
N PHE A 6 17.23 -41.02 -58.20
CA PHE A 6 16.53 -40.66 -56.96
C PHE A 6 17.41 -40.93 -55.74
N PHE A 7 17.34 -40.09 -54.71
CA PHE A 7 17.28 -40.52 -53.29
C PHE A 7 16.63 -39.41 -52.45
N HIS A 8 15.66 -39.80 -51.63
CA HIS A 8 14.96 -39.00 -50.61
C HIS A 8 15.06 -39.82 -49.30
N PRO A 9 14.74 -39.26 -48.13
CA PRO A 9 15.69 -38.71 -47.16
C PRO A 9 15.63 -39.46 -45.82
N ASP A 10 16.67 -39.36 -44.98
CA ASP A 10 16.52 -39.65 -43.54
C ASP A 10 17.39 -38.68 -42.72
N ASN A 11 16.74 -37.59 -42.31
CA ASN A 11 17.27 -36.64 -41.34
C ASN A 11 16.97 -37.15 -39.92
N HIS A 12 17.88 -37.93 -39.34
CA HIS A 12 17.97 -38.08 -37.89
C HIS A 12 18.88 -36.99 -37.31
N PHE A 13 18.38 -35.75 -37.27
CA PHE A 13 18.94 -34.73 -36.39
C PHE A 13 18.28 -34.86 -35.02
N PHE A 14 19.06 -35.38 -34.08
CA PHE A 14 18.76 -35.40 -32.66
C PHE A 14 18.57 -33.95 -32.19
N LYS A 15 17.33 -33.49 -32.07
CA LYS A 15 17.00 -32.21 -31.42
C LYS A 15 17.16 -32.39 -29.92
N MET A 16 18.36 -32.15 -29.42
CA MET A 16 18.60 -31.85 -28.01
C MET A 16 17.94 -30.49 -27.73
N VAL A 17 16.73 -30.53 -27.19
CA VAL A 17 16.05 -29.35 -26.65
C VAL A 17 16.81 -28.98 -25.39
N ILE A 18 17.76 -28.05 -25.52
CA ILE A 18 18.28 -27.29 -24.38
C ILE A 18 17.11 -26.42 -23.94
N SER A 19 16.33 -26.93 -22.99
CA SER A 19 15.46 -26.09 -22.18
C SER A 19 16.36 -25.17 -21.37
N CYS A 20 16.56 -23.96 -21.88
CA CYS A 20 17.23 -22.89 -21.16
C CYS A 20 16.25 -22.43 -20.07
N ALA A 21 16.23 -23.14 -18.94
CA ALA A 21 15.61 -22.63 -17.72
C ALA A 21 16.33 -21.31 -17.41
N ALA A 22 15.59 -20.21 -17.39
CA ALA A 22 16.14 -18.92 -16.99
C ALA A 22 16.69 -19.07 -15.58
N ILE A 23 18.03 -19.05 -15.46
CA ILE A 23 18.70 -19.05 -14.16
C ILE A 23 18.23 -17.76 -13.47
N PRO A 24 17.66 -17.81 -12.24
CA PRO A 24 17.40 -16.60 -11.49
C PRO A 24 18.70 -15.81 -11.43
N ALA A 25 18.68 -14.56 -11.90
CA ALA A 25 19.89 -13.75 -12.01
C ALA A 25 20.47 -13.49 -10.61
N ALA A 26 21.31 -14.40 -10.14
CA ALA A 26 22.16 -14.22 -8.99
C ALA A 26 23.38 -13.44 -9.47
N PHE A 27 23.56 -12.22 -8.97
CA PHE A 27 24.89 -11.60 -8.96
C PHE A 27 25.67 -12.27 -7.84
N ALA A 28 26.12 -13.49 -8.11
CA ALA A 28 27.12 -14.19 -7.33
C ALA A 28 28.48 -13.53 -7.58
N GLY A 29 29.47 -13.85 -6.77
CA GLY A 29 30.82 -13.32 -6.97
C GLY A 29 31.46 -13.82 -8.27
N PRO A 30 32.79 -13.81 -8.36
CA PRO A 30 33.49 -14.25 -9.58
C PRO A 30 33.05 -15.63 -10.10
N ASP A 31 32.61 -16.53 -9.21
CA ASP A 31 32.07 -17.84 -9.57
C ASP A 31 30.54 -17.86 -9.56
N ASN A 32 29.94 -18.51 -10.56
CA ASN A 32 28.49 -18.67 -10.65
C ASN A 32 27.97 -19.69 -9.62
N CYS A 33 26.81 -19.40 -9.02
CA CYS A 33 26.07 -20.39 -8.25
C CYS A 33 25.37 -21.39 -9.18
N THR A 34 25.16 -22.61 -8.68
CA THR A 34 24.55 -23.71 -9.43
C THR A 34 23.20 -24.07 -8.83
N LEU A 35 22.18 -24.23 -9.67
CA LEU A 35 20.86 -24.69 -9.22
C LEU A 35 20.87 -26.22 -9.19
N VAL A 36 20.66 -26.78 -8.00
CA VAL A 36 20.50 -28.21 -7.76
C VAL A 36 19.08 -28.43 -7.27
N ASP A 37 18.23 -29.00 -8.13
CA ASP A 37 16.77 -29.09 -7.95
C ASP A 37 16.12 -27.71 -7.73
N THR A 38 15.80 -27.37 -6.48
CA THR A 38 15.20 -26.08 -6.08
C THR A 38 16.10 -25.24 -5.18
N THR A 39 17.30 -25.75 -4.86
CA THR A 39 18.30 -25.09 -4.03
C THR A 39 19.38 -24.48 -4.91
N LEU A 40 19.67 -23.20 -4.70
CA LEU A 40 20.80 -22.55 -5.33
C LEU A 40 22.02 -22.70 -4.43
N VAL A 41 23.05 -23.38 -4.94
CA VAL A 41 24.30 -23.66 -4.23
C VAL A 41 25.39 -22.73 -4.73
N CYS A 42 25.94 -21.90 -3.84
CA CYS A 42 27.04 -20.99 -4.10
C CYS A 42 28.31 -21.47 -3.40
N SER A 43 29.28 -21.93 -4.19
CA SER A 43 30.59 -22.38 -3.72
C SER A 43 31.72 -21.66 -4.45
N GLY A 44 32.96 -21.89 -4.04
CA GLY A 44 34.14 -21.31 -4.71
C GLY A 44 34.37 -19.84 -4.35
N ASN A 45 34.69 -19.01 -5.33
CA ASN A 45 34.99 -17.61 -5.13
C ASN A 45 33.72 -16.74 -5.19
N GLN A 46 33.21 -16.40 -4.01
CA GLN A 46 32.05 -15.50 -3.83
C GLN A 46 32.45 -14.13 -3.28
N SER A 47 33.70 -13.69 -3.49
CA SER A 47 34.24 -12.53 -2.79
C SER A 47 33.55 -11.20 -3.08
N GLN A 48 32.83 -11.08 -4.19
CA GLN A 48 32.09 -9.86 -4.55
C GLN A 48 30.66 -9.82 -3.99
N GLY A 49 30.28 -10.79 -3.16
CA GLY A 49 28.95 -10.91 -2.58
C GLY A 49 28.01 -11.76 -3.42
N ILE A 50 26.85 -12.09 -2.82
CA ILE A 50 25.78 -12.88 -3.44
C ILE A 50 24.49 -12.08 -3.31
N SER A 51 23.84 -11.77 -4.43
CA SER A 51 22.55 -11.06 -4.42
C SER A 51 21.53 -11.76 -5.32
N ILE A 52 20.40 -12.15 -4.73
CA ILE A 52 19.29 -12.82 -5.39
C ILE A 52 18.01 -12.01 -5.22
N THR A 53 17.34 -11.69 -6.31
CA THR A 53 16.05 -10.97 -6.34
C THR A 53 14.90 -11.80 -6.91
N THR A 54 15.21 -12.95 -7.50
CA THR A 54 14.24 -13.98 -7.87
C THR A 54 14.57 -15.22 -7.04
N PRO A 55 13.97 -15.36 -5.85
CA PRO A 55 14.42 -16.32 -4.86
C PRO A 55 14.21 -17.76 -5.33
N PRO A 56 15.23 -18.65 -5.22
CA PRO A 56 15.02 -20.10 -5.24
C PRO A 56 14.23 -20.54 -4.01
N SER A 57 13.93 -21.83 -3.88
CA SER A 57 13.34 -22.35 -2.63
C SER A 57 14.30 -22.24 -1.45
N GLN A 58 15.61 -22.31 -1.70
CA GLN A 58 16.67 -22.21 -0.69
C GLN A 58 17.98 -21.71 -1.35
N LEU A 59 18.77 -20.95 -0.59
CA LEU A 59 20.14 -20.56 -0.92
C LEU A 59 21.10 -21.22 0.06
N ASP A 60 22.06 -21.99 -0.44
CA ASP A 60 23.13 -22.61 0.33
C ASP A 60 24.48 -22.01 -0.07
N VAL A 61 25.23 -21.50 0.92
CA VAL A 61 26.55 -20.90 0.71
C VAL A 61 27.58 -21.62 1.57
N HIS A 62 28.46 -22.39 0.94
CA HIS A 62 29.50 -23.18 1.60
C HIS A 62 30.69 -23.43 0.67
N ASP A 63 31.74 -24.10 1.16
CA ASP A 63 32.94 -24.46 0.38
C ASP A 63 33.55 -23.28 -0.40
N LEU A 64 33.70 -22.14 0.27
CA LEU A 64 34.29 -20.95 -0.32
C LEU A 64 35.82 -21.04 -0.33
N THR A 65 36.44 -20.58 -1.41
CA THR A 65 37.90 -20.52 -1.54
C THR A 65 38.50 -19.29 -0.85
N GLN A 66 37.67 -18.29 -0.57
CA GLN A 66 38.04 -17.07 0.14
C GLN A 66 36.81 -16.43 0.80
N ALA A 67 37.04 -15.52 1.75
CA ALA A 67 35.97 -14.78 2.42
C ALA A 67 35.19 -13.87 1.45
N ILE A 68 33.91 -13.66 1.77
CA ILE A 68 33.02 -12.72 1.08
C ILE A 68 33.37 -11.31 1.54
N ASN A 69 33.96 -10.48 0.67
CA ASN A 69 34.38 -9.11 0.96
C ASN A 69 34.00 -8.17 -0.20
N PRO A 70 32.71 -7.87 -0.36
CA PRO A 70 32.23 -7.09 -1.50
C PRO A 70 32.67 -5.63 -1.41
N ALA A 71 32.43 -4.86 -2.47
CA ALA A 71 32.69 -3.43 -2.49
C ALA A 71 31.87 -2.69 -1.41
N SER A 72 32.37 -1.53 -0.97
CA SER A 72 31.68 -0.73 0.06
C SER A 72 30.23 -0.42 -0.33
N GLY A 73 29.32 -0.51 0.63
CA GLY A 73 27.87 -0.33 0.46
C GLY A 73 27.14 -1.58 -0.08
N THR A 74 27.85 -2.70 -0.28
CA THR A 74 27.26 -3.93 -0.81
C THR A 74 27.14 -4.99 0.30
N PRO A 75 25.96 -5.62 0.48
CA PRO A 75 25.81 -6.74 1.40
C PRO A 75 26.61 -7.97 1.00
N GLY A 76 26.95 -8.82 1.97
CA GLY A 76 27.67 -10.07 1.75
C GLY A 76 26.80 -11.11 1.06
N ILE A 77 25.72 -11.53 1.72
CA ILE A 77 24.70 -12.44 1.17
C ILE A 77 23.35 -11.74 1.27
N ARG A 78 22.63 -11.62 0.15
CA ARG A 78 21.31 -11.01 0.10
C ARG A 78 20.35 -11.85 -0.73
N MET A 79 19.18 -12.14 -0.16
CA MET A 79 18.07 -12.76 -0.87
C MET A 79 16.79 -11.99 -0.58
N ILE A 80 16.14 -11.50 -1.64
CA ILE A 80 14.91 -10.73 -1.58
C ILE A 80 13.81 -11.49 -2.31
N SER A 81 12.68 -11.66 -1.65
CA SER A 81 11.42 -12.14 -2.22
C SER A 81 10.41 -11.00 -2.24
N ASN A 82 9.93 -10.64 -3.43
CA ASN A 82 8.80 -9.72 -3.61
C ASN A 82 7.59 -10.55 -4.06
N GLY A 83 6.57 -10.64 -3.20
CA GLY A 83 5.37 -11.46 -3.36
C GLY A 83 5.25 -12.53 -2.27
N VAL A 84 4.67 -13.68 -2.62
CA VAL A 84 4.37 -14.79 -1.69
C VAL A 84 5.55 -15.75 -1.42
N GLY A 85 6.74 -15.45 -1.95
CA GLY A 85 7.90 -16.35 -1.86
C GLY A 85 8.59 -16.27 -0.49
N ASN A 86 9.08 -17.41 0.00
CA ASN A 86 9.89 -17.48 1.22
C ASN A 86 11.36 -17.17 0.94
N VAL A 87 12.10 -16.79 1.97
CA VAL A 87 13.55 -16.62 1.94
C VAL A 87 14.18 -17.60 2.90
N LEU A 88 14.92 -18.58 2.39
CA LEU A 88 15.65 -19.57 3.17
C LEU A 88 17.14 -19.46 2.80
N ILE A 89 17.98 -19.06 3.75
CA ILE A 89 19.43 -18.89 3.56
C ILE A 89 20.18 -19.78 4.56
N ASN A 90 21.02 -20.66 4.06
CA ASN A 90 22.01 -21.39 4.84
C ASN A 90 23.41 -20.88 4.48
N SER A 91 24.22 -20.53 5.49
CA SER A 91 25.59 -20.04 5.28
C SER A 91 26.57 -20.71 6.22
N GLY A 92 27.49 -21.48 5.63
CA GLY A 92 28.47 -22.29 6.34
C GLY A 92 27.87 -23.46 7.11
N GLU A 93 28.76 -24.28 7.68
CA GLU A 93 28.41 -25.37 8.58
C GLU A 93 29.31 -25.34 9.82
N THR A 94 28.88 -25.97 10.91
CA THR A 94 29.69 -26.10 12.13
C THR A 94 30.99 -26.87 11.81
N GLY A 95 32.11 -26.15 11.70
CA GLY A 95 33.43 -26.69 11.34
C GLY A 95 33.95 -26.26 9.96
N ALA A 96 33.06 -25.76 9.08
CA ALA A 96 33.38 -25.17 7.78
C ALA A 96 32.70 -23.78 7.69
N ARG A 97 33.17 -22.85 8.53
CA ARG A 97 32.58 -21.52 8.66
C ARG A 97 32.89 -20.65 7.44
N VAL A 98 31.89 -19.91 6.97
CA VAL A 98 32.07 -18.88 5.93
C VAL A 98 32.50 -17.56 6.59
N GLY A 99 33.53 -16.92 6.06
CA GLY A 99 33.94 -15.57 6.49
C GLY A 99 33.24 -14.51 5.64
N ILE A 100 32.62 -13.52 6.28
CA ILE A 100 31.93 -12.40 5.63
C ILE A 100 32.42 -11.09 6.23
N GLY A 101 32.95 -10.20 5.40
CA GLY A 101 33.38 -8.86 5.77
C GLY A 101 32.72 -7.81 4.90
N THR A 102 31.93 -6.90 5.47
CA THR A 102 31.27 -5.84 4.71
C THR A 102 31.63 -4.47 5.25
N THR A 103 31.66 -3.46 4.37
CA THR A 103 31.98 -2.07 4.73
C THR A 103 30.99 -1.11 4.09
N GLY A 104 30.78 0.06 4.70
CA GLY A 104 29.86 1.09 4.21
C GLY A 104 28.46 1.00 4.82
N SER A 105 27.72 2.10 4.75
CA SER A 105 26.39 2.21 5.36
C SER A 105 25.41 1.18 4.79
N ALA A 106 24.62 0.55 5.67
CA ALA A 106 23.66 -0.52 5.34
C ALA A 106 24.25 -1.73 4.57
N ALA A 107 25.57 -1.94 4.61
CA ALA A 107 26.22 -3.11 4.02
C ALA A 107 26.11 -4.33 4.96
N HIS A 108 24.96 -5.01 4.94
CA HIS A 108 24.68 -6.14 5.84
C HIS A 108 25.54 -7.37 5.54
N GLY A 109 25.87 -8.16 6.57
CA GLY A 109 26.56 -9.44 6.36
C GLY A 109 25.69 -10.45 5.62
N ILE A 110 24.57 -10.84 6.24
CA ILE A 110 23.51 -11.65 5.64
C ILE A 110 22.18 -10.89 5.75
N GLU A 111 21.45 -10.80 4.63
CA GLU A 111 20.17 -10.13 4.54
C GLU A 111 19.12 -11.01 3.85
N GLY A 112 18.05 -11.34 4.57
CA GLY A 112 16.87 -12.01 4.04
C GLY A 112 15.64 -11.11 4.14
N ILE A 113 15.02 -10.80 3.00
CA ILE A 113 13.83 -9.94 2.96
C ILE A 113 12.70 -10.67 2.24
N ALA A 114 11.54 -10.81 2.88
CA ALA A 114 10.34 -11.32 2.25
C ALA A 114 9.20 -10.31 2.38
N SER A 115 8.85 -9.67 1.26
CA SER A 115 7.85 -8.63 1.18
C SER A 115 6.63 -9.12 0.42
N GLY A 116 5.48 -9.19 1.07
CA GLY A 116 4.20 -9.51 0.45
C GLY A 116 3.72 -8.35 -0.40
N ILE A 117 3.99 -8.40 -1.71
CA ILE A 117 3.60 -7.36 -2.65
C ILE A 117 2.77 -8.03 -3.75
N PRO A 118 1.56 -7.52 -4.08
CA PRO A 118 0.76 -8.03 -5.19
C PRO A 118 1.57 -8.03 -6.50
N SER A 119 1.70 -9.21 -7.11
CA SER A 119 2.49 -9.39 -8.34
C SER A 119 1.70 -9.10 -9.62
N THR A 120 0.37 -8.98 -9.53
CA THR A 120 -0.46 -8.52 -10.63
C THR A 120 -0.46 -7.00 -10.67
N ILE A 121 0.15 -6.43 -11.72
CA ILE A 121 -0.05 -5.02 -12.05
C ILE A 121 -1.55 -4.83 -12.25
N ALA A 122 -2.19 -4.08 -11.34
CA ALA A 122 -3.57 -3.72 -11.52
C ALA A 122 -3.73 -3.01 -12.87
N PRO A 123 -4.70 -3.42 -13.71
CA PRO A 123 -4.96 -2.70 -14.96
C PRO A 123 -5.28 -1.24 -14.66
N ASP A 124 -4.92 -0.37 -15.58
CA ASP A 124 -5.23 1.05 -15.44
C ASP A 124 -6.72 1.28 -15.62
N ASP A 125 -7.28 2.15 -14.79
CA ASP A 125 -8.58 2.74 -15.01
C ASP A 125 -8.54 3.55 -16.31
N ALA A 126 -9.40 3.21 -17.27
CA ALA A 126 -9.40 3.83 -18.59
C ALA A 126 -9.75 5.33 -18.55
N PHE A 127 -10.53 5.77 -17.56
CA PHE A 127 -10.91 7.17 -17.40
C PHE A 127 -9.86 7.95 -16.60
N LEU A 128 -9.40 7.40 -15.48
CA LEU A 128 -8.49 8.08 -14.56
C LEU A 128 -7.01 7.94 -14.94
N GLY A 129 -6.64 6.94 -15.75
CA GLY A 129 -5.25 6.68 -16.17
C GLY A 129 -4.33 6.24 -15.02
N ILE A 130 -4.91 5.70 -13.94
CA ILE A 130 -4.21 5.23 -12.74
C ILE A 130 -4.48 3.74 -12.50
N PRO A 131 -3.61 3.02 -11.78
CA PRO A 131 -3.85 1.61 -11.45
C PRO A 131 -5.13 1.41 -10.63
N LEU A 132 -5.92 0.38 -10.96
CA LEU A 132 -7.10 -0.03 -10.20
C LEU A 132 -6.71 -0.75 -8.90
N VAL A 133 -6.64 -0.02 -7.79
CA VAL A 133 -6.40 -0.60 -6.47
C VAL A 133 -7.69 -1.19 -5.88
N GLY A 134 -7.62 -2.37 -5.27
CA GLY A 134 -8.77 -3.06 -4.69
C GLY A 134 -8.86 -4.56 -5.00
N VAL A 135 -8.02 -5.06 -5.92
CA VAL A 135 -7.82 -6.49 -6.13
C VAL A 135 -6.63 -6.95 -5.27
N ASP A 136 -6.94 -7.42 -4.06
CA ASP A 136 -6.04 -8.16 -3.17
C ASP A 136 -4.75 -7.44 -2.68
N PRO A 137 -4.87 -6.36 -1.88
CA PRO A 137 -3.73 -5.77 -1.18
C PRO A 137 -3.18 -6.65 -0.03
N ASP A 138 -3.92 -7.67 0.41
CA ASP A 138 -3.61 -8.53 1.57
C ASP A 138 -2.69 -9.71 1.18
N VAL A 139 -1.62 -9.41 0.46
CA VAL A 139 -0.62 -10.42 0.12
C VAL A 139 0.31 -10.56 1.32
N ALA A 140 0.17 -11.65 2.09
CA ALA A 140 1.05 -11.91 3.22
C ALA A 140 2.53 -11.93 2.82
N GLY A 141 3.39 -11.44 3.71
CA GLY A 141 4.83 -11.61 3.58
C GLY A 141 5.24 -13.09 3.53
N GLY A 142 6.39 -13.36 2.92
CA GLY A 142 7.00 -14.69 2.99
C GLY A 142 7.69 -14.94 4.33
N ARG A 143 7.86 -16.22 4.66
CA ARG A 143 8.67 -16.65 5.81
C ARG A 143 10.15 -16.41 5.52
N VAL A 144 10.89 -15.94 6.53
CA VAL A 144 12.35 -15.74 6.43
C VAL A 144 13.08 -16.65 7.41
N ASP A 145 13.95 -17.48 6.88
CA ASP A 145 14.83 -18.37 7.62
C ASP A 145 16.27 -18.10 7.27
N ILE A 146 17.08 -17.85 8.30
CA ILE A 146 18.52 -17.70 8.15
C ILE A 146 19.19 -18.64 9.13
N ASN A 147 19.91 -19.63 8.63
CA ASN A 147 20.77 -20.49 9.43
C ASN A 147 22.23 -20.19 9.06
N SER A 148 23.01 -19.67 10.00
CA SER A 148 24.36 -19.22 9.71
C SER A 148 25.38 -19.69 10.74
N SER A 149 26.38 -20.42 10.24
CA SER A 149 27.61 -20.72 10.97
C SER A 149 28.78 -19.77 10.62
N SER A 150 28.47 -18.64 10.01
CA SER A 150 29.45 -17.71 9.43
C SER A 150 30.08 -16.81 10.49
N ASN A 151 31.34 -16.45 10.28
CA ASN A 151 31.99 -15.36 11.02
C ASN A 151 31.79 -14.07 10.24
N ILE A 152 31.08 -13.11 10.82
CA ILE A 152 30.62 -11.90 10.14
C ILE A 152 31.20 -10.68 10.82
N VAL A 153 31.86 -9.81 10.05
CA VAL A 153 32.32 -8.50 10.50
C VAL A 153 31.72 -7.44 9.59
N THR A 154 30.99 -6.48 10.16
CA THR A 154 30.42 -5.36 9.40
C THR A 154 30.97 -4.03 9.91
N ASP A 155 31.26 -3.11 8.98
CA ASP A 155 31.81 -1.79 9.28
C ASP A 155 31.09 -0.69 8.48
N GLY A 156 30.00 -0.19 9.05
CA GLY A 156 29.24 0.92 8.49
C GLY A 156 27.96 1.19 9.27
N ALA A 157 27.47 2.43 9.22
CA ALA A 157 26.26 2.81 9.93
C ALA A 157 25.06 1.95 9.48
N GLY A 158 24.32 1.39 10.44
CA GLY A 158 23.20 0.48 10.18
C GLY A 158 23.58 -0.86 9.53
N ALA A 159 24.87 -1.19 9.39
CA ALA A 159 25.30 -2.45 8.77
C ALA A 159 25.16 -3.62 9.75
N HIS A 160 23.97 -4.21 9.87
CA HIS A 160 23.75 -5.38 10.73
C HIS A 160 24.52 -6.63 10.26
N ALA A 161 24.96 -7.50 11.18
CA ALA A 161 25.63 -8.75 10.78
C ALA A 161 24.62 -9.73 10.15
N ILE A 162 23.47 -9.96 10.79
CA ILE A 162 22.35 -10.70 10.21
C ILE A 162 21.08 -9.85 10.29
N ARG A 163 20.40 -9.69 9.15
CA ARG A 163 19.12 -8.99 9.05
C ARG A 163 18.08 -9.90 8.39
N ALA A 164 16.98 -10.12 9.08
CA ALA A 164 15.79 -10.76 8.52
C ALA A 164 14.59 -9.82 8.64
N TYR A 165 13.86 -9.65 7.54
CA TYR A 165 12.72 -8.77 7.47
C TYR A 165 11.55 -9.42 6.73
N SER A 166 10.39 -9.48 7.36
CA SER A 166 9.15 -9.97 6.74
C SER A 166 8.08 -8.90 6.90
N SER A 167 7.53 -8.41 5.79
CA SER A 167 6.46 -7.43 5.83
C SER A 167 5.50 -7.59 4.67
N SER A 168 4.37 -6.91 4.73
CA SER A 168 3.49 -6.70 3.57
C SER A 168 3.03 -5.24 3.58
N PRO A 169 3.69 -4.36 2.81
CA PRO A 169 3.39 -2.92 2.82
C PRO A 169 2.22 -2.52 1.88
N GLY A 170 1.61 -3.48 1.18
CA GLY A 170 0.59 -3.22 0.16
C GLY A 170 1.18 -3.19 -1.26
N TYR A 171 0.66 -2.29 -2.10
CA TYR A 171 1.05 -2.21 -3.52
C TYR A 171 2.51 -1.72 -3.72
N PRO A 172 3.16 -2.08 -4.85
CA PRO A 172 4.52 -1.64 -5.16
C PRO A 172 4.66 -0.10 -5.21
N GLN A 173 5.87 0.42 -4.92
CA GLN A 173 6.15 1.87 -4.99
C GLN A 173 5.79 2.50 -6.34
N SER A 174 5.94 1.77 -7.45
CA SER A 174 5.55 2.25 -8.78
C SER A 174 4.05 2.54 -8.91
N VAL A 175 3.19 1.84 -8.15
CA VAL A 175 1.75 2.12 -8.09
C VAL A 175 1.50 3.35 -7.20
N LEU A 176 2.16 3.42 -6.04
CA LEU A 176 2.05 4.55 -5.12
C LEU A 176 2.50 5.88 -5.74
N ASP A 177 3.60 5.86 -6.51
CA ASP A 177 4.11 7.03 -7.23
C ASP A 177 3.12 7.51 -8.30
N ARG A 178 2.46 6.58 -8.99
CA ARG A 178 1.43 6.91 -10.00
C ARG A 178 0.18 7.51 -9.37
N LEU A 179 -0.28 6.97 -8.23
CA LEU A 179 -1.44 7.49 -7.51
C LEU A 179 -1.13 8.86 -6.89
N SER A 180 0.03 9.02 -6.25
CA SER A 180 0.45 10.29 -5.64
C SER A 180 0.75 11.39 -6.69
N GLY A 181 1.22 10.99 -7.88
CA GLY A 181 1.45 11.88 -9.01
C GLY A 181 0.18 12.26 -9.80
N PHE A 182 -1.00 11.77 -9.40
CA PHE A 182 -2.25 12.06 -10.10
C PHE A 182 -2.58 13.56 -10.06
N THR A 183 -3.00 14.09 -11.22
CA THR A 183 -3.52 15.46 -11.34
C THR A 183 -4.82 15.45 -12.13
N GLU A 184 -5.70 16.41 -11.84
CA GLU A 184 -6.97 16.59 -12.57
C GLU A 184 -6.77 17.25 -13.95
N THR A 185 -5.53 17.34 -14.44
CA THR A 185 -5.23 17.97 -15.73
C THR A 185 -5.76 17.10 -16.88
N GLY A 186 -6.44 17.73 -17.85
CA GLY A 186 -6.97 17.03 -19.03
C GLY A 186 -8.35 16.40 -18.84
N PHE A 187 -8.95 16.54 -17.65
CA PHE A 187 -10.35 16.19 -17.43
C PHE A 187 -11.26 17.37 -17.76
N SER A 188 -12.36 17.06 -18.43
CA SER A 188 -13.48 17.98 -18.62
C SER A 188 -14.76 17.32 -18.13
N PHE A 189 -15.57 18.05 -17.38
CA PHE A 189 -16.87 17.57 -16.93
C PHE A 189 -17.98 18.47 -17.48
N ALA A 190 -19.14 17.86 -17.71
CA ALA A 190 -20.37 18.58 -18.01
C ALA A 190 -21.53 17.98 -17.22
N VAL A 191 -22.42 18.84 -16.71
CA VAL A 191 -23.73 18.41 -16.22
C VAL A 191 -24.60 18.11 -17.44
N THR A 192 -25.08 16.87 -17.55
CA THR A 192 -25.85 16.41 -18.72
C THR A 192 -27.35 16.41 -18.46
N GLU A 193 -27.76 16.11 -17.24
CA GLU A 193 -29.15 15.99 -16.82
C GLU A 193 -29.33 16.51 -15.40
N VAL A 194 -30.51 17.06 -15.10
CA VAL A 194 -30.90 17.47 -13.74
C VAL A 194 -32.22 16.78 -13.41
N ARG A 195 -32.41 16.35 -12.16
CA ARG A 195 -33.65 15.70 -11.72
C ARG A 195 -34.43 16.61 -10.80
N ASP A 196 -35.73 16.71 -11.02
CA ASP A 196 -36.62 17.43 -10.12
C ASP A 196 -36.92 16.66 -8.83
N ALA A 197 -37.67 17.28 -7.92
CA ALA A 197 -38.06 16.68 -6.65
C ALA A 197 -38.85 15.35 -6.81
N SER A 198 -39.52 15.12 -7.93
CA SER A 198 -40.23 13.86 -8.23
C SER A 198 -39.31 12.79 -8.84
N GLY A 199 -38.05 13.13 -9.14
CA GLY A 199 -37.08 12.28 -9.81
C GLY A 199 -37.14 12.33 -11.34
N ALA A 200 -37.99 13.18 -11.92
CA ALA A 200 -38.13 13.32 -13.36
C ALA A 200 -36.89 14.02 -13.94
N THR A 201 -36.39 13.50 -15.06
CA THR A 201 -35.21 14.04 -15.74
C THR A 201 -35.55 15.28 -16.56
N LEU A 202 -34.80 16.34 -16.35
CA LEU A 202 -34.78 17.59 -17.08
C LEU A 202 -33.49 17.67 -17.90
N THR A 203 -33.63 17.95 -19.20
CA THR A 203 -32.52 18.11 -20.14
C THR A 203 -32.31 19.58 -20.48
N PHE A 204 -31.07 19.99 -20.73
CA PHE A 204 -30.75 21.38 -21.06
C PHE A 204 -31.33 21.78 -22.43
N SER A 205 -32.31 22.69 -22.42
CA SER A 205 -32.81 23.35 -23.64
C SER A 205 -32.23 24.75 -23.84
N GLY A 206 -31.37 25.21 -22.92
CA GLY A 206 -30.77 26.54 -22.88
C GLY A 206 -29.48 26.56 -22.07
N ALA A 207 -29.06 27.75 -21.61
CA ALA A 207 -27.78 27.93 -20.90
C ALA A 207 -27.77 27.37 -19.47
N SER A 208 -28.94 27.13 -18.88
CA SER A 208 -29.11 26.59 -17.54
C SER A 208 -30.46 25.87 -17.41
N ILE A 209 -30.59 25.06 -16.36
CA ILE A 209 -31.86 24.52 -15.88
C ILE A 209 -32.17 25.14 -14.54
N GLU A 210 -33.40 25.64 -14.37
CA GLU A 210 -33.94 26.02 -13.08
C GLU A 210 -34.89 24.93 -12.59
N VAL A 211 -34.69 24.48 -11.35
CA VAL A 211 -35.46 23.39 -10.75
C VAL A 211 -35.69 23.64 -9.26
N ARG A 212 -36.82 23.14 -8.76
CA ARG A 212 -37.12 23.13 -7.33
C ARG A 212 -36.36 21.97 -6.68
N GLY A 213 -35.56 22.29 -5.66
CA GLY A 213 -34.97 21.26 -4.79
C GLY A 213 -36.01 20.69 -3.83
N HIS A 214 -35.62 19.73 -3.02
CA HIS A 214 -36.48 19.17 -1.98
C HIS A 214 -35.75 19.11 -0.63
N LEU A 215 -36.52 19.17 0.45
CA LEU A 215 -36.00 18.92 1.79
C LEU A 215 -35.55 17.48 1.93
N ILE A 216 -34.42 17.29 2.61
CA ILE A 216 -33.89 15.98 2.98
C ILE A 216 -33.79 15.86 4.50
N ASP A 217 -33.98 14.64 5.00
CA ASP A 217 -33.80 14.31 6.42
C ASP A 217 -32.33 14.05 6.76
N ALA A 218 -32.07 13.73 8.03
CA ALA A 218 -30.72 13.44 8.53
C ALA A 218 -30.09 12.19 7.90
N ASP A 219 -30.87 11.33 7.23
CA ASP A 219 -30.38 10.15 6.55
C ASP A 219 -30.19 10.38 5.04
N GLY A 220 -30.52 11.58 4.53
CA GLY A 220 -30.45 11.94 3.13
C GLY A 220 -31.69 11.59 2.31
N ASN A 221 -32.76 11.12 2.95
CA ASN A 221 -33.99 10.77 2.26
C ASN A 221 -34.86 12.02 2.08
N PRO A 222 -35.65 12.09 0.98
CA PRO A 222 -36.59 13.18 0.81
C PRO A 222 -37.60 13.25 1.96
N VAL A 223 -37.74 14.43 2.57
CA VAL A 223 -38.83 14.70 3.51
C VAL A 223 -40.12 14.78 2.71
N THR A 224 -41.12 13.98 3.06
CA THR A 224 -42.39 13.93 2.32
C THR A 224 -43.52 14.64 3.04
N ASP A 225 -44.45 15.22 2.28
CA ASP A 225 -45.72 15.75 2.78
C ASP A 225 -46.68 14.62 3.22
N GLY A 226 -47.86 15.01 3.71
CA GLY A 226 -48.91 14.04 4.13
C GLY A 226 -49.47 13.16 3.00
N SER A 227 -49.09 13.42 1.74
CA SER A 227 -49.45 12.63 0.55
C SER A 227 -48.29 11.77 0.04
N GLY A 228 -47.11 11.82 0.68
CA GLY A 228 -45.92 11.08 0.28
C GLY A 228 -45.08 11.75 -0.80
N ASN A 229 -45.37 13.01 -1.17
CA ASN A 229 -44.57 13.75 -2.15
C ASN A 229 -43.40 14.48 -1.46
N PRO A 230 -42.21 14.53 -2.05
CA PRO A 230 -41.10 15.33 -1.52
C PRO A 230 -41.48 16.81 -1.34
N VAL A 231 -41.15 17.37 -0.18
CA VAL A 231 -41.42 18.78 0.14
C VAL A 231 -40.42 19.65 -0.60
N GLU A 232 -40.89 20.41 -1.57
CA GLU A 232 -40.02 21.32 -2.33
C GLU A 232 -39.46 22.46 -1.46
N HIS A 233 -38.17 22.74 -1.62
CA HIS A 233 -37.52 23.85 -0.92
C HIS A 233 -36.29 24.35 -1.69
N GLY A 234 -36.26 25.66 -1.94
CA GLY A 234 -35.20 26.32 -2.70
C GLY A 234 -35.32 26.14 -4.21
N THR A 235 -34.84 27.14 -4.93
CA THR A 235 -34.75 27.15 -6.39
C THR A 235 -33.29 27.09 -6.79
N PHE A 236 -32.93 26.02 -7.48
CA PHE A 236 -31.58 25.73 -7.95
C PHE A 236 -31.46 26.03 -9.44
N THR A 237 -30.42 26.77 -9.82
CA THR A 237 -30.06 27.00 -11.22
C THR A 237 -28.73 26.31 -11.49
N LEU A 238 -28.74 25.29 -12.34
CA LEU A 238 -27.55 24.51 -12.69
C LEU A 238 -27.14 24.84 -14.13
N TYR A 239 -25.83 24.90 -14.36
CA TYR A 239 -25.25 25.16 -15.66
C TYR A 239 -24.48 23.92 -16.16
N PRO A 240 -24.42 23.67 -17.49
CA PRO A 240 -23.65 22.55 -18.03
C PRO A 240 -22.17 22.58 -17.63
N ASP A 241 -21.60 23.77 -17.42
CA ASP A 241 -20.21 23.98 -16.99
C ASP A 241 -19.97 23.77 -15.49
N GLY A 242 -20.97 23.27 -14.76
CA GLY A 242 -20.86 22.93 -13.34
C GLY A 242 -21.02 24.12 -12.40
N ARG A 243 -21.21 25.34 -12.91
CA ARG A 243 -21.64 26.46 -12.05
C ARG A 243 -23.04 26.19 -11.52
N PHE A 244 -23.37 26.80 -10.39
CA PHE A 244 -24.71 26.77 -9.84
C PHE A 244 -25.02 28.02 -9.02
N THR A 245 -26.31 28.30 -8.88
CA THR A 245 -26.83 29.27 -7.90
C THR A 245 -28.01 28.66 -7.19
N VAL A 246 -28.19 29.03 -5.93
CA VAL A 246 -29.36 28.64 -5.13
C VAL A 246 -30.02 29.88 -4.56
N SER A 247 -31.34 29.92 -4.61
CA SER A 247 -32.14 31.02 -4.08
C SER A 247 -33.33 30.48 -3.29
N TYR A 248 -33.81 31.28 -2.33
CA TYR A 248 -34.88 30.91 -1.42
C TYR A 248 -35.92 32.03 -1.38
N SER A 249 -37.19 31.64 -1.36
CA SER A 249 -38.31 32.56 -1.14
C SER A 249 -38.30 33.13 0.27
N ALA A 250 -39.03 34.23 0.48
CA ALA A 250 -39.13 34.86 1.80
C ALA A 250 -39.68 33.90 2.89
N ALA A 251 -40.58 32.99 2.51
CA ALA A 251 -41.13 31.98 3.43
C ALA A 251 -40.07 30.94 3.81
N GLU A 252 -39.28 30.46 2.84
CA GLU A 252 -38.20 29.50 3.06
C GLU A 252 -37.07 30.10 3.91
N LEU A 253 -36.72 31.37 3.67
CA LEU A 253 -35.76 32.12 4.49
C LEU A 253 -36.25 32.29 5.93
N ALA A 254 -37.55 32.51 6.13
CA ALA A 254 -38.14 32.60 7.48
C ALA A 254 -38.05 31.27 8.23
N LEU A 255 -38.25 30.14 7.54
CA LEU A 255 -38.07 28.80 8.11
C LEU A 255 -36.60 28.57 8.52
N GLN A 256 -35.65 28.95 7.68
CA GLN A 256 -34.22 28.84 8.00
C GLN A 256 -33.82 29.71 9.20
N ALA A 257 -34.36 30.93 9.30
CA ALA A 257 -34.09 31.81 10.44
C ALA A 257 -34.70 31.30 11.76
N ALA A 258 -35.79 30.55 11.67
CA ALA A 258 -36.51 29.98 12.81
C ALA A 258 -35.84 28.73 13.42
N LEU A 259 -34.79 28.17 12.79
CA LEU A 259 -34.07 27.00 13.30
C LEU A 259 -33.56 27.21 14.73
N GLY A 260 -33.69 26.17 15.56
CA GLY A 260 -33.02 26.06 16.86
C GLY A 260 -31.49 25.99 16.73
N SER A 261 -30.77 26.07 17.86
CA SER A 261 -29.30 26.00 17.88
C SER A 261 -28.74 24.63 17.47
N GLU A 262 -29.54 23.57 17.61
CA GLU A 262 -29.17 22.19 17.26
C GLU A 262 -29.93 21.68 16.02
N GLU A 263 -30.73 22.53 15.38
CA GLU A 263 -31.55 22.14 14.22
C GLU A 263 -30.81 22.43 12.90
N THR A 264 -30.92 21.49 11.97
CA THR A 264 -30.40 21.63 10.61
C THR A 264 -31.54 21.53 9.61
N LEU A 265 -31.51 22.37 8.57
CA LEU A 265 -32.40 22.26 7.42
C LEU A 265 -31.58 22.04 6.17
N SER A 266 -31.98 21.11 5.32
CA SER A 266 -31.24 20.86 4.08
C SER A 266 -32.07 20.58 2.88
N THR A 267 -31.52 21.06 1.77
CA THR A 267 -32.10 20.98 0.45
C THR A 267 -31.16 20.26 -0.48
N ALA A 268 -31.73 19.45 -1.37
CA ALA A 268 -30.96 18.70 -2.33
C ALA A 268 -31.54 18.79 -3.74
N VAL A 269 -30.64 18.65 -4.71
CA VAL A 269 -30.96 18.47 -6.13
C VAL A 269 -30.02 17.43 -6.73
N SER A 270 -30.57 16.48 -7.47
CA SER A 270 -29.81 15.41 -8.11
C SER A 270 -29.54 15.75 -9.57
N TYR A 271 -28.40 15.33 -10.10
CA TYR A 271 -27.97 15.60 -11.47
C TYR A 271 -27.04 14.49 -11.97
N SER A 272 -26.87 14.39 -13.29
CA SER A 272 -25.91 13.49 -13.91
C SER A 272 -24.74 14.31 -14.43
N VAL A 273 -23.52 13.82 -14.22
CA VAL A 273 -22.31 14.39 -14.82
C VAL A 273 -21.68 13.41 -15.79
N GLU A 274 -21.10 13.94 -16.86
CA GLU A 274 -20.25 13.19 -17.77
C GLU A 274 -18.86 13.81 -17.76
N GLY A 275 -17.87 13.00 -17.38
CA GLY A 275 -16.46 13.32 -17.49
C GLY A 275 -15.88 12.78 -18.79
N VAL A 276 -14.99 13.54 -19.41
CA VAL A 276 -14.23 13.14 -20.60
C VAL A 276 -12.74 13.37 -20.33
N ARG A 277 -11.92 12.38 -20.70
CA ARG A 277 -10.47 12.49 -20.75
C ARG A 277 -9.91 11.59 -21.83
N ASP A 278 -9.06 12.14 -22.69
CA ASP A 278 -8.34 11.38 -23.73
C ASP A 278 -9.24 10.48 -24.61
N GLY A 279 -10.50 10.90 -24.82
CA GLY A 279 -11.51 10.14 -25.58
C GLY A 279 -12.29 9.10 -24.77
N ASN A 280 -11.94 8.86 -23.51
CA ASN A 280 -12.71 8.03 -22.58
C ASN A 280 -13.76 8.87 -21.87
N THR A 281 -14.95 8.30 -21.67
CA THR A 281 -16.06 8.95 -20.98
C THR A 281 -16.47 8.15 -19.75
N GLN A 282 -16.85 8.86 -18.69
CA GLN A 282 -17.39 8.28 -17.47
C GLN A 282 -18.57 9.11 -17.00
N SER A 283 -19.74 8.48 -16.89
CA SER A 283 -20.92 9.11 -16.30
C SER A 283 -21.01 8.78 -14.82
N ASP A 284 -21.46 9.74 -14.02
CA ASP A 284 -21.73 9.54 -12.60
C ASP A 284 -22.98 10.30 -12.16
N LEU A 285 -23.64 9.81 -11.13
CA LEU A 285 -24.81 10.46 -10.53
C LEU A 285 -24.35 11.34 -9.37
N GLY A 286 -24.62 12.63 -9.49
CA GLY A 286 -24.34 13.66 -8.50
C GLY A 286 -25.58 14.08 -7.71
N GLN A 287 -25.38 14.51 -6.46
CA GLN A 287 -26.38 15.22 -5.66
C GLN A 287 -25.73 16.41 -4.96
N LEU A 288 -26.26 17.62 -5.23
CA LEU A 288 -25.85 18.84 -4.54
C LEU A 288 -26.71 18.97 -3.30
N VAL A 289 -26.08 19.20 -2.17
CA VAL A 289 -26.74 19.43 -0.90
C VAL A 289 -26.34 20.79 -0.37
N VAL A 290 -27.33 21.57 0.06
CA VAL A 290 -27.12 22.84 0.73
C VAL A 290 -27.75 22.78 2.11
N THR A 291 -26.93 23.02 3.13
CA THR A 291 -27.35 22.95 4.53
C THR A 291 -27.32 24.29 5.23
N PHE A 292 -28.33 24.53 6.03
CA PHE A 292 -28.45 25.64 6.96
C PHE A 292 -28.38 25.14 8.40
N ARG A 293 -27.52 25.78 9.21
CA ARG A 293 -27.42 25.57 10.65
C ARG A 293 -27.09 26.87 11.37
N LYS A 294 -27.46 27.03 12.64
CA LYS A 294 -26.94 28.14 13.45
C LYS A 294 -25.54 27.81 13.96
N ASN A 295 -24.62 28.77 13.88
CA ASN A 295 -23.30 28.64 14.50
C ASN A 295 -23.39 28.87 16.03
N GLU A 296 -22.28 28.72 16.74
CA GLU A 296 -22.22 28.96 18.20
C GLU A 296 -22.65 30.38 18.60
N ALA A 297 -22.55 31.35 17.69
CA ALA A 297 -23.01 32.73 17.88
C ALA A 297 -24.51 32.94 17.56
N GLY A 298 -25.24 31.89 17.15
CA GLY A 298 -26.65 31.94 16.78
C GLY A 298 -26.94 32.46 15.37
N GLU A 299 -25.90 32.68 14.55
CA GLU A 299 -26.01 33.16 13.17
C GLU A 299 -26.20 32.00 12.21
N LEU A 300 -27.00 32.21 11.16
CA LEU A 300 -27.24 31.20 10.13
C LEU A 300 -25.99 31.01 9.26
N ALA A 301 -25.39 29.84 9.31
CA ALA A 301 -24.34 29.39 8.42
C ALA A 301 -24.92 28.50 7.32
N GLN A 302 -24.45 28.71 6.09
CA GLN A 302 -24.76 27.87 4.94
C GLN A 302 -23.52 27.07 4.53
N ALA A 303 -23.72 25.78 4.26
CA ALA A 303 -22.71 24.90 3.69
C ALA A 303 -23.23 24.26 2.38
N SER A 304 -22.36 23.96 1.43
CA SER A 304 -22.69 23.32 0.15
C SER A 304 -21.69 22.21 -0.18
N GLU A 305 -22.18 21.02 -0.46
CA GLU A 305 -21.37 19.85 -0.80
C GLU A 305 -22.02 19.07 -1.95
N ALA A 306 -21.21 18.36 -2.73
CA ALA A 306 -21.70 17.48 -3.79
C ALA A 306 -21.30 16.04 -3.50
N TRP A 307 -22.17 15.11 -3.88
CA TRP A 307 -22.02 13.69 -3.63
C TRP A 307 -22.13 12.91 -4.92
N PHE A 308 -21.19 12.02 -5.18
CA PHE A 308 -21.12 11.22 -6.39
C PHE A 308 -21.15 9.73 -6.07
N ALA A 309 -21.86 8.95 -6.88
CA ALA A 309 -21.99 7.51 -6.64
C ALA A 309 -20.66 6.76 -6.81
N THR A 310 -19.82 7.18 -7.77
CA THR A 310 -18.51 6.58 -8.03
C THR A 310 -17.40 7.33 -7.29
N PHE A 311 -17.37 8.66 -7.42
CA PHE A 311 -16.26 9.48 -6.91
C PHE A 311 -16.41 9.94 -5.45
N GLY A 312 -17.54 9.68 -4.81
CA GLY A 312 -17.78 10.03 -3.41
C GLY A 312 -17.99 11.53 -3.19
N VAL A 313 -17.51 12.04 -2.04
CA VAL A 313 -17.71 13.44 -1.62
C VAL A 313 -16.90 14.38 -2.51
N SER A 314 -17.50 15.50 -2.90
CA SER A 314 -16.81 16.65 -3.49
C SER A 314 -17.08 17.89 -2.67
N GLY A 315 -16.00 18.50 -2.17
CA GLY A 315 -16.04 19.80 -1.51
C GLY A 315 -16.02 20.98 -2.48
N LYS A 316 -15.93 20.74 -3.80
CA LYS A 316 -15.82 21.80 -4.82
C LYS A 316 -16.98 22.82 -4.81
N PRO A 317 -18.21 22.49 -4.40
CA PRO A 317 -19.25 23.52 -4.26
C PRO A 317 -18.92 24.63 -3.26
N GLU A 318 -18.01 24.39 -2.32
CA GLU A 318 -17.50 25.40 -1.38
C GLU A 318 -16.06 25.81 -1.69
N SER A 319 -15.19 24.84 -1.96
CA SER A 319 -13.73 25.05 -1.95
C SER A 319 -13.18 25.53 -3.29
N SER A 320 -13.88 25.30 -4.40
CA SER A 320 -13.38 25.71 -5.73
C SER A 320 -13.75 27.17 -6.03
N THR A 321 -12.90 27.83 -6.81
CA THR A 321 -13.16 29.19 -7.31
C THR A 321 -13.10 29.18 -8.83
N PRO A 322 -14.24 29.32 -9.55
CA PRO A 322 -15.61 29.43 -9.02
C PRO A 322 -16.12 28.10 -8.40
N PRO A 323 -17.17 28.14 -7.56
CA PRO A 323 -17.86 26.95 -7.06
C PRO A 323 -18.30 26.01 -8.18
N SER A 324 -18.15 24.71 -7.98
CA SER A 324 -18.39 23.71 -9.02
C SER A 324 -19.11 22.47 -8.50
N LEU A 325 -20.03 21.96 -9.32
CA LEU A 325 -20.76 20.71 -9.15
C LEU A 325 -20.00 19.50 -9.70
N PHE A 326 -18.68 19.54 -9.80
CA PHE A 326 -17.92 18.44 -10.38
C PHE A 326 -17.28 17.54 -9.31
N PRO A 327 -17.01 16.27 -9.65
CA PRO A 327 -16.28 15.37 -8.78
C PRO A 327 -14.91 15.94 -8.36
N ASP A 328 -14.51 15.64 -7.12
CA ASP A 328 -13.15 15.86 -6.64
C ASP A 328 -12.33 14.59 -6.88
N LEU A 329 -11.76 14.49 -8.09
CA LEU A 329 -10.99 13.33 -8.49
C LEU A 329 -9.71 13.23 -7.66
N LYS A 330 -9.11 14.36 -7.29
CA LYS A 330 -7.91 14.34 -6.43
C LYS A 330 -8.22 13.74 -5.07
N ARG A 331 -9.32 14.14 -4.43
CA ARG A 331 -9.79 13.53 -3.17
C ARG A 331 -10.06 12.05 -3.33
N TYR A 332 -10.72 11.65 -4.42
CA TYR A 332 -10.98 10.23 -4.72
C TYR A 332 -9.68 9.43 -4.84
N VAL A 333 -8.71 9.91 -5.63
CA VAL A 333 -7.42 9.23 -5.83
C VAL A 333 -6.57 9.24 -4.56
N ASP A 334 -6.65 10.27 -3.73
CA ASP A 334 -6.01 10.28 -2.40
C ASP A 334 -6.62 9.21 -1.46
N GLY A 335 -7.91 8.91 -1.63
CA GLY A 335 -8.55 7.76 -1.00
C GLY A 335 -7.94 6.44 -1.47
N LEU A 336 -7.86 6.25 -2.79
CA LEU A 336 -7.24 5.06 -3.39
C LEU A 336 -5.77 4.88 -2.98
N LEU A 337 -4.98 5.96 -2.90
CA LEU A 337 -3.59 5.91 -2.44
C LEU A 337 -3.50 5.37 -1.01
N ARG A 338 -4.41 5.76 -0.12
CA ARG A 338 -4.44 5.26 1.26
C ARG A 338 -4.80 3.77 1.28
N ASP A 339 -5.76 3.35 0.47
CA ASP A 339 -6.11 1.93 0.36
C ASP A 339 -4.96 1.11 -0.24
N ALA A 340 -4.19 1.69 -1.17
CA ALA A 340 -3.03 1.05 -1.79
C ALA A 340 -1.89 0.77 -0.81
N THR A 341 -1.81 1.53 0.29
CA THR A 341 -0.85 1.32 1.38
C THR A 341 -1.34 0.34 2.45
N SER A 342 -2.57 -0.16 2.31
CA SER A 342 -3.06 -1.25 3.17
C SER A 342 -2.33 -2.52 2.78
N GLY A 343 -1.87 -3.28 3.78
CA GLY A 343 -0.99 -4.41 3.56
C GLY A 343 -1.40 -5.64 4.36
N GLY A 344 -0.89 -6.78 3.94
CA GLY A 344 -1.23 -8.06 4.55
C GLY A 344 -0.40 -8.43 5.77
N LYS A 345 -0.52 -9.69 6.19
CA LYS A 345 0.17 -10.18 7.39
C LYS A 345 1.68 -10.24 7.21
N GLY A 346 2.42 -9.90 8.27
CA GLY A 346 3.82 -10.26 8.41
C GLY A 346 3.92 -11.78 8.66
N ASN A 347 5.02 -12.40 8.25
CA ASN A 347 5.22 -13.84 8.43
C ASN A 347 6.37 -14.11 9.39
N SER A 348 6.49 -15.38 9.79
CA SER A 348 7.45 -15.78 10.80
C SER A 348 8.88 -15.63 10.30
N ILE A 349 9.75 -15.23 11.21
CA ILE A 349 11.17 -15.09 11.02
C ILE A 349 11.87 -16.06 11.96
N THR A 350 12.78 -16.86 11.44
CA THR A 350 13.65 -17.73 12.23
C THR A 350 15.11 -17.44 11.88
N ILE A 351 15.90 -17.03 12.86
CA ILE A 351 17.35 -16.87 12.72
C ILE A 351 18.03 -17.83 13.67
N SER A 352 18.94 -18.64 13.15
CA SER A 352 19.85 -19.48 13.93
C SER A 352 21.29 -19.08 13.60
N SER A 353 22.09 -18.75 14.61
CA SER A 353 23.49 -18.44 14.42
C SER A 353 24.41 -19.03 15.50
N ASP A 354 25.49 -19.70 15.07
CA ASP A 354 26.53 -20.25 15.96
C ASP A 354 27.92 -19.64 15.69
N GLY A 355 28.00 -18.66 14.79
CA GLY A 355 29.23 -17.98 14.39
C GLY A 355 29.56 -16.72 15.19
N ALA A 356 30.75 -16.17 14.97
CA ALA A 356 31.16 -14.91 15.58
C ALA A 356 30.64 -13.72 14.77
N LEU A 357 29.85 -12.85 15.40
CA LEU A 357 29.26 -11.67 14.79
C LEU A 357 29.88 -10.41 15.42
N GLU A 358 30.45 -9.54 14.60
CA GLU A 358 30.99 -8.25 15.04
C GLU A 358 30.44 -7.11 14.16
N THR A 359 29.88 -6.08 14.78
CA THR A 359 29.41 -4.88 14.06
C THR A 359 30.02 -3.61 14.62
N LYS A 360 30.65 -2.80 13.75
CA LYS A 360 31.44 -1.63 14.14
C LYS A 360 30.76 -0.28 13.91
N GLY A 361 29.64 -0.25 13.18
CA GLY A 361 28.94 1.00 12.87
C GLY A 361 27.88 1.42 13.89
N ALA A 362 27.54 2.71 13.92
CA ALA A 362 26.43 3.23 14.72
C ALA A 362 25.10 2.67 14.23
N GLY A 363 24.20 2.30 15.14
CA GLY A 363 22.93 1.64 14.83
C GLY A 363 23.06 0.27 14.17
N ALA A 364 24.26 -0.32 14.12
CA ALA A 364 24.46 -1.67 13.62
C ALA A 364 24.12 -2.69 14.72
N HIS A 365 23.47 -3.79 14.34
CA HIS A 365 23.03 -4.82 15.28
C HIS A 365 23.69 -6.15 14.92
N GLY A 366 23.98 -6.99 15.90
CA GLY A 366 24.44 -8.36 15.64
C GLY A 366 23.38 -9.13 14.86
N ILE A 367 22.20 -9.25 15.44
CA ILE A 367 21.05 -9.89 14.79
C ILE A 367 19.85 -8.93 14.84
N GLN A 368 19.25 -8.67 13.69
CA GLN A 368 17.97 -7.96 13.58
C GLN A 368 16.93 -8.88 12.93
N ALA A 369 15.89 -9.25 13.66
CA ALA A 369 14.71 -9.96 13.17
C ALA A 369 13.50 -9.05 13.32
N SER A 370 12.83 -8.66 12.23
CA SER A 370 11.65 -7.81 12.31
C SER A 370 10.54 -8.29 11.40
N SER A 371 9.42 -8.72 12.01
CA SER A 371 8.20 -9.11 11.33
C SER A 371 7.12 -8.06 11.57
N GLN A 372 6.57 -7.51 10.49
CA GLN A 372 5.60 -6.42 10.54
C GLN A 372 4.35 -6.74 9.72
N GLY A 373 3.19 -6.64 10.35
CA GLY A 373 1.89 -6.63 9.66
C GLY A 373 1.64 -5.30 8.95
N GLY A 374 0.91 -5.34 7.85
CA GLY A 374 0.48 -4.17 7.10
C GLY A 374 -0.73 -3.46 7.71
N SER A 375 -0.92 -2.20 7.34
CA SER A 375 -2.02 -1.38 7.84
C SER A 375 -3.38 -1.86 7.34
N GLY A 376 -4.42 -1.65 8.15
CA GLY A 376 -5.79 -1.94 7.78
C GLY A 376 -6.35 -0.95 6.75
N THR A 377 -7.37 -1.38 6.01
CA THR A 377 -8.01 -0.56 4.97
C THR A 377 -8.73 0.65 5.54
N ARG A 378 -8.81 1.74 4.77
CA ARG A 378 -9.62 2.88 5.18
C ARG A 378 -11.10 2.50 5.11
N GLY A 379 -11.87 3.00 6.08
CA GLY A 379 -13.31 3.00 5.96
C GLY A 379 -13.75 3.93 4.82
N ARG A 380 -14.74 3.51 4.03
CA ARG A 380 -15.34 4.40 3.02
C ARG A 380 -15.88 5.67 3.68
N ASP A 381 -15.70 6.82 3.05
CA ASP A 381 -16.34 8.04 3.53
C ASP A 381 -17.87 7.89 3.48
N GLY A 382 -18.56 8.46 4.46
CA GLY A 382 -20.02 8.45 4.49
C GLY A 382 -20.55 9.40 3.45
N SER A 383 -21.71 9.07 2.86
CA SER A 383 -22.47 9.94 1.97
C SER A 383 -23.91 10.15 2.42
N ILE A 384 -24.60 10.99 1.67
CA ILE A 384 -26.05 11.15 1.80
C ILE A 384 -26.79 9.82 1.60
N GLY A 385 -26.27 8.90 0.76
CA GLY A 385 -26.88 7.60 0.50
C GLY A 385 -26.43 6.46 1.43
N HIS A 386 -25.34 6.62 2.18
CA HIS A 386 -24.81 5.57 3.06
C HIS A 386 -23.89 6.10 4.17
N SER A 387 -23.89 5.45 5.33
CA SER A 387 -22.95 5.81 6.39
C SER A 387 -21.50 5.55 6.00
N ALA A 388 -20.60 6.27 6.65
CA ALA A 388 -19.19 5.96 6.60
C ALA A 388 -18.96 4.49 7.00
N GLY A 389 -17.94 3.87 6.43
CA GLY A 389 -17.45 2.56 6.83
C GLY A 389 -16.46 2.71 7.99
N GLY A 390 -16.43 1.74 8.89
CA GLY A 390 -15.33 1.64 9.85
C GLY A 390 -14.01 1.31 9.14
N GLY A 391 -12.89 1.71 9.74
CA GLY A 391 -11.59 1.28 9.28
C GLY A 391 -11.40 -0.23 9.43
N GLY A 392 -10.68 -0.84 8.50
CA GLY A 392 -10.25 -2.23 8.55
C GLY A 392 -9.25 -2.47 9.67
N VAL A 393 -9.23 -3.70 10.19
CA VAL A 393 -8.27 -4.12 11.21
C VAL A 393 -6.87 -4.19 10.60
N GLY A 394 -5.85 -3.73 11.32
CA GLY A 394 -4.46 -3.91 10.93
C GLY A 394 -4.06 -5.38 10.89
N SER A 395 -3.19 -5.76 9.98
CA SER A 395 -2.77 -7.15 9.81
C SER A 395 -1.82 -7.59 10.93
N ASP A 396 -1.85 -8.86 11.29
CA ASP A 396 -0.96 -9.39 12.33
C ASP A 396 0.51 -9.46 11.86
N GLY A 397 1.43 -9.30 12.81
CA GLY A 397 2.84 -9.63 12.63
C GLY A 397 3.07 -11.13 12.81
N GLY A 398 4.15 -11.65 12.23
CA GLY A 398 4.57 -13.05 12.40
C GLY A 398 5.53 -13.23 13.57
N ALA A 399 5.71 -14.47 14.04
CA ALA A 399 6.64 -14.74 15.14
C ALA A 399 8.10 -14.36 14.77
N ALA A 400 8.88 -13.87 15.72
CA ALA A 400 10.30 -13.62 15.55
C ALA A 400 11.10 -14.53 16.50
N ASN A 401 11.74 -15.56 15.95
CA ASN A 401 12.50 -16.54 16.70
C ASN A 401 13.99 -16.40 16.39
N VAL A 402 14.80 -16.10 17.40
CA VAL A 402 16.25 -15.98 17.28
C VAL A 402 16.92 -17.00 18.21
N ALA A 403 17.79 -17.83 17.66
CA ALA A 403 18.66 -18.75 18.39
C ALA A 403 20.12 -18.35 18.14
N ALA A 404 20.85 -17.98 19.20
CA ALA A 404 22.25 -17.57 19.10
C ALA A 404 23.13 -18.34 20.08
N SER A 405 24.23 -18.94 19.59
CA SER A 405 25.17 -19.74 20.39
C SER A 405 26.65 -19.36 20.24
N GLY A 406 26.97 -18.42 19.33
CA GLY A 406 28.32 -17.88 19.12
C GLY A 406 28.64 -16.64 19.97
N SER A 407 29.55 -15.79 19.51
CA SER A 407 29.86 -14.50 20.16
C SER A 407 29.27 -13.35 19.35
N ILE A 408 28.60 -12.40 20.00
CA ILE A 408 28.05 -11.19 19.37
C ILE A 408 28.72 -9.96 20.00
N VAL A 409 29.38 -9.15 19.18
CA VAL A 409 30.06 -7.92 19.61
C VAL A 409 29.55 -6.72 18.81
N THR A 410 29.06 -5.68 19.49
CA THR A 410 28.67 -4.42 18.86
C THR A 410 29.34 -3.23 19.54
N HIS A 411 29.77 -2.23 18.76
CA HIS A 411 30.73 -1.22 19.26
C HIS A 411 30.19 0.20 19.51
N LEU A 412 29.28 0.71 18.67
CA LEU A 412 28.91 2.14 18.63
C LEU A 412 27.48 2.41 19.12
N ASP A 413 27.12 3.70 19.17
CA ASP A 413 25.85 4.18 19.69
C ASP A 413 24.63 3.53 19.01
N ALA A 414 23.56 3.34 19.77
CA ALA A 414 22.31 2.69 19.38
C ALA A 414 22.48 1.27 18.76
N SER A 415 23.62 0.61 19.02
CA SER A 415 23.87 -0.76 18.58
C SER A 415 23.17 -1.77 19.49
N GLY A 416 22.82 -2.92 18.91
CA GLY A 416 22.02 -3.94 19.58
C GLY A 416 22.62 -5.32 19.36
N GLY A 417 22.81 -6.12 20.40
CA GLY A 417 23.30 -7.50 20.23
C GLY A 417 22.28 -8.31 19.42
N ILE A 418 21.08 -8.47 19.98
CA ILE A 418 19.92 -9.08 19.32
C ILE A 418 18.74 -8.11 19.42
N VAL A 419 18.12 -7.81 18.29
CA VAL A 419 16.89 -7.01 18.19
C VAL A 419 15.84 -7.89 17.52
N ALA A 420 14.82 -8.31 18.25
CA ALA A 420 13.77 -9.18 17.74
C ALA A 420 12.40 -8.52 17.94
N ILE A 421 11.76 -8.14 16.84
CA ILE A 421 10.52 -7.38 16.83
C ILE A 421 9.46 -8.16 16.07
N SER A 422 8.29 -8.30 16.70
CA SER A 422 7.07 -8.70 16.02
C SER A 422 5.98 -7.67 16.30
N ALA A 423 5.56 -6.97 15.26
CA ALA A 423 4.57 -5.90 15.34
C ALA A 423 3.41 -6.19 14.41
N GLY A 424 2.19 -6.04 14.91
CA GLY A 424 1.02 -5.90 14.05
C GLY A 424 1.03 -4.56 13.32
N GLY A 425 0.27 -4.47 12.23
CA GLY A 425 0.06 -3.24 11.50
C GLY A 425 -0.94 -2.32 12.18
N ASP A 426 -0.94 -1.05 11.79
CA ASP A 426 -1.89 -0.07 12.32
C ASP A 426 -3.31 -0.34 11.84
N GLY A 427 -4.30 0.00 12.66
CA GLY A 427 -5.70 -0.03 12.24
C GLY A 427 -5.95 1.02 11.16
N GLY A 428 -6.79 0.70 10.18
CA GLY A 428 -7.18 1.64 9.15
C GLY A 428 -7.96 2.81 9.71
N ALA A 429 -7.82 4.00 9.11
CA ALA A 429 -8.64 5.14 9.50
C ALA A 429 -10.12 4.85 9.25
N GLY A 430 -10.98 5.37 10.12
CA GLY A 430 -12.43 5.35 9.88
C GLY A 430 -12.79 6.23 8.69
N GLY A 431 -13.90 5.94 8.03
CA GLY A 431 -14.43 6.82 7.00
C GLY A 431 -14.83 8.16 7.61
N ASP A 432 -14.53 9.24 6.88
CA ASP A 432 -14.94 10.57 7.28
C ASP A 432 -16.46 10.63 7.30
N GLY A 433 -17.00 11.34 8.28
CA GLY A 433 -18.42 11.67 8.31
C GLY A 433 -18.75 12.61 7.16
N GLY A 434 -19.94 12.44 6.61
CA GLY A 434 -20.53 13.48 5.75
C GLY A 434 -21.29 14.49 6.60
N HIS A 435 -21.87 15.49 5.94
CA HIS A 435 -22.78 16.44 6.55
C HIS A 435 -23.88 15.78 7.42
N TRP A 436 -24.32 14.59 7.00
CA TRP A 436 -25.49 13.88 7.52
C TRP A 436 -25.17 12.73 8.46
N ARG A 437 -23.95 12.22 8.37
CA ARG A 437 -23.60 10.94 8.99
C ARG A 437 -22.26 11.07 9.66
N HIS A 438 -22.21 10.69 10.93
CA HIS A 438 -20.97 10.71 11.69
C HIS A 438 -19.90 9.85 11.00
N GLY A 439 -18.65 10.29 11.17
CA GLY A 439 -17.51 9.44 10.85
C GLY A 439 -17.59 8.15 11.65
N GLN A 440 -17.02 7.09 11.09
CA GLN A 440 -16.91 5.85 11.84
C GLN A 440 -15.58 5.80 12.58
N LYS A 441 -15.51 4.89 13.56
CA LYS A 441 -14.26 4.59 14.23
C LYS A 441 -13.24 4.02 13.25
N GLY A 442 -11.96 4.29 13.52
CA GLY A 442 -10.87 3.54 12.93
C GLY A 442 -10.92 2.06 13.32
N GLY A 443 -10.23 1.25 12.54
CA GLY A 443 -9.98 -0.14 12.84
C GLY A 443 -9.05 -0.29 14.04
N THR A 444 -9.06 -1.47 14.65
CA THR A 444 -8.06 -1.83 15.65
C THR A 444 -6.73 -2.13 14.98
N GLY A 445 -5.61 -1.91 15.68
CA GLY A 445 -4.31 -2.41 15.23
C GLY A 445 -4.28 -3.95 15.20
N GLY A 446 -3.36 -4.48 14.41
CA GLY A 446 -3.05 -5.91 14.37
C GLY A 446 -2.27 -6.36 15.61
N THR A 447 -2.19 -7.67 15.81
CA THR A 447 -1.45 -8.25 16.94
C THR A 447 -0.04 -8.61 16.51
N GLY A 448 0.96 -8.36 17.38
CA GLY A 448 2.29 -8.94 17.21
C GLY A 448 2.30 -10.44 17.49
N GLY A 449 3.16 -11.18 16.80
CA GLY A 449 3.45 -12.59 17.08
C GLY A 449 4.37 -12.77 18.29
N SER A 450 4.63 -14.03 18.65
CA SER A 450 5.57 -14.36 19.73
C SER A 450 7.00 -13.98 19.34
N VAL A 451 7.71 -13.34 20.26
CA VAL A 451 9.16 -13.12 20.16
C VAL A 451 9.87 -14.10 21.09
N THR A 452 10.75 -14.94 20.53
CA THR A 452 11.54 -15.90 21.29
C THR A 452 13.02 -15.69 21.00
N VAL A 453 13.79 -15.31 22.01
CA VAL A 453 15.26 -15.28 21.94
C VAL A 453 15.80 -16.40 22.82
N SER A 454 16.65 -17.26 22.25
CA SER A 454 17.18 -18.46 22.92
C SER A 454 18.64 -18.69 22.58
N GLY A 455 19.30 -19.55 23.36
CA GLY A 455 20.68 -19.98 23.14
C GLY A 455 21.62 -19.59 24.27
N ASN A 456 22.92 -19.64 24.00
CA ASN A 456 24.00 -19.51 24.96
C ASN A 456 25.12 -18.58 24.45
N ALA A 457 24.78 -17.63 23.57
CA ALA A 457 25.72 -16.69 23.02
C ALA A 457 26.29 -15.72 24.07
N ASP A 458 27.57 -15.38 23.91
CA ASP A 458 28.21 -14.29 24.66
C ASP A 458 27.96 -12.97 23.92
N ILE A 459 27.24 -12.03 24.55
CA ILE A 459 26.85 -10.75 23.94
C ILE A 459 27.58 -9.61 24.63
N THR A 460 28.39 -8.86 23.87
CA THR A 460 29.08 -7.64 24.32
C THR A 460 28.64 -6.46 23.46
N THR A 461 28.03 -5.46 24.08
CA THR A 461 27.60 -4.24 23.39
C THR A 461 28.20 -3.02 24.05
N SER A 462 28.77 -2.10 23.27
CA SER A 462 29.28 -0.81 23.74
C SER A 462 28.71 0.36 22.93
N GLY A 463 28.82 1.57 23.48
CA GLY A 463 28.23 2.78 22.92
C GLY A 463 27.09 3.33 23.77
N SER A 464 26.69 4.56 23.48
CA SER A 464 25.51 5.19 24.09
C SER A 464 24.24 4.52 23.58
N ASP A 465 23.26 4.29 24.45
CA ASP A 465 21.99 3.61 24.11
C ASP A 465 22.16 2.19 23.52
N ALA A 466 23.33 1.57 23.72
CA ALA A 466 23.57 0.20 23.29
C ALA A 466 22.82 -0.81 24.17
N THR A 467 22.21 -1.83 23.54
CA THR A 467 21.36 -2.81 24.22
C THR A 467 21.82 -4.24 23.91
N GLY A 468 21.90 -5.11 24.92
CA GLY A 468 22.25 -6.52 24.71
C GLY A 468 21.19 -7.28 23.91
N ILE A 469 19.95 -7.31 24.44
CA ILE A 469 18.79 -7.93 23.80
C ILE A 469 17.61 -6.96 23.93
N TYR A 470 16.93 -6.69 22.82
CA TYR A 470 15.73 -5.85 22.72
C TYR A 470 14.57 -6.62 22.11
#